data_AF-A0AA38P9X6-F1
#
_entry.id   AF-A0AA38P9X6-F1
#
_cell.length_a   1.000
_cell.length_b   1.000
_cell.length_c   1.000
_cell.angle_alpha   90.00
_cell.angle_beta   90.00
_cell.angle_gamma   90.00
#
_symmetry.space_group_name_H-M   'P 1'
#
loop_
_entity.id
_entity.type
_entity.pdbx_description
1 polymer ?
#
loop_
_entity_poly.entity_id
_entity_poly.type
_entity_poly.pdbx_seq_one_letter_code
_entity_poly.pdbx_strand_id
1 'polypeptide(L)'
;MKAVRDMGFRTGRWSREQNLDLEYQGSSIGSYTTQWVNEFYHSAKGESAEDWLDKPKRIRERLLYPTGLKVLYPTLETVRSSQYGERGGQELFCNRSKWESPNFPRHLFYDSQSKAGRTLLHTKMIVSIVSSGRSTEFKNEDGKFKATNTDVGWAYLGSHNFTPSAWGMLSGSAFRPIMTINNYELGIVFPLKSMAEADQVACFERPPRKYGPNDTPWIRDESIYFKPSSP
;
A
#
# COMPACT_ATOMS: atom_id res chain seq x y z
N MET A 1 -5.69 -3.97 -10.94
CA MET A 1 -4.62 -3.19 -11.61
C MET A 1 -4.15 -3.95 -12.84
N LYS A 2 -4.27 -3.35 -14.04
CA LYS A 2 -3.91 -4.02 -15.30
C LYS A 2 -2.43 -4.39 -15.38
N ALA A 3 -1.53 -3.51 -14.93
CA ALA A 3 -0.09 -3.76 -15.00
C ALA A 3 0.36 -5.00 -14.20
N VAL A 4 -0.18 -5.19 -12.99
CA VAL A 4 0.06 -6.40 -12.17
C VAL A 4 -0.38 -7.67 -12.92
N ARG A 5 -1.54 -7.61 -13.58
CA ARG A 5 -2.07 -8.72 -14.38
C ARG A 5 -1.23 -9.00 -15.62
N ASP A 6 -0.83 -7.96 -16.34
CA ASP A 6 -0.02 -8.07 -17.55
C ASP A 6 1.38 -8.65 -17.26
N MET A 7 1.94 -8.33 -16.08
CA MET A 7 3.15 -8.98 -15.59
C MET A 7 2.94 -10.43 -15.14
N GLY A 8 1.70 -10.92 -15.03
CA GLY A 8 1.40 -12.29 -14.64
C GLY A 8 1.22 -12.51 -13.14
N PHE A 9 1.14 -11.47 -12.31
CA PHE A 9 0.96 -11.58 -10.85
C PHE A 9 -0.51 -11.68 -10.41
N ARG A 10 -1.41 -12.05 -11.32
CA ARG A 10 -2.80 -12.29 -10.96
C ARG A 10 -2.88 -13.46 -9.96
N THR A 11 -3.41 -13.23 -8.75
CA THR A 11 -3.43 -14.25 -7.68
C THR A 11 -4.49 -15.32 -7.88
N GLY A 12 -5.33 -15.23 -8.92
CA GLY A 12 -6.36 -16.21 -9.22
C GLY A 12 -7.59 -16.08 -8.32
N ARG A 13 -8.53 -17.01 -8.46
CA ARG A 13 -9.81 -17.00 -7.74
C ARG A 13 -10.08 -18.36 -7.10
N TRP A 14 -10.90 -18.35 -6.05
CA TRP A 14 -11.43 -19.56 -5.40
C TRP A 14 -10.31 -20.51 -4.95
N SER A 15 -10.37 -21.79 -5.35
CA SER A 15 -9.40 -22.82 -4.98
C SER A 15 -7.98 -22.58 -5.51
N ARG A 16 -7.79 -21.61 -6.40
CA ARG A 16 -6.48 -21.21 -6.94
C ARG A 16 -6.03 -19.84 -6.42
N GLU A 17 -6.74 -19.26 -5.46
CA GLU A 17 -6.39 -17.96 -4.88
C GLU A 17 -5.10 -18.07 -4.08
N GLN A 18 -4.08 -17.33 -4.51
CA GLN A 18 -2.81 -17.19 -3.83
C GLN A 18 -2.91 -16.07 -2.78
N ASN A 19 -2.20 -16.25 -1.68
CA ASN A 19 -2.06 -15.21 -0.68
C ASN A 19 -1.19 -14.07 -1.24
N LEU A 20 -1.59 -12.85 -0.93
CA LEU A 20 -0.88 -11.62 -1.26
C LEU A 20 -0.46 -10.98 0.06
N ASP A 21 0.83 -10.87 0.31
CA ASP A 21 1.33 -9.98 1.35
C ASP A 21 1.70 -8.65 0.69
N LEU A 22 1.10 -7.56 1.14
CA LEU A 22 1.24 -6.23 0.55
C LEU A 22 1.66 -5.23 1.63
N GLU A 23 2.90 -4.75 1.50
CA GLU A 23 3.48 -3.71 2.32
C GLU A 23 3.42 -2.39 1.56
N TYR A 24 2.63 -1.44 2.05
CA TYR A 24 2.48 -0.11 1.45
C TYR A 24 3.08 0.93 2.37
N GLN A 25 4.25 1.47 2.00
CA GLN A 25 4.85 2.64 2.64
C GLN A 25 4.40 3.94 1.95
N GLY A 26 3.96 4.91 2.73
CA GLY A 26 3.63 6.25 2.24
C GLY A 26 3.94 7.35 3.25
N SER A 27 3.82 8.60 2.82
CA SER A 27 4.08 9.79 3.64
C SER A 27 2.81 10.51 4.10
N SER A 28 1.63 10.08 3.65
CA SER A 28 0.34 10.65 4.06
C SER A 28 -0.73 9.59 4.25
N ILE A 29 -1.54 9.76 5.31
CA ILE A 29 -2.63 8.85 5.65
C ILE A 29 -3.95 9.30 5.02
N GLY A 30 -4.55 8.41 4.21
CA GLY A 30 -5.83 8.63 3.53
C GLY A 30 -7.06 8.24 4.36
N SER A 31 -8.25 8.40 3.77
CA SER A 31 -9.49 7.88 4.35
C SER A 31 -9.61 6.39 4.05
N TYR A 32 -9.44 5.54 5.05
CA TYR A 32 -9.46 4.08 4.86
C TYR A 32 -10.82 3.53 5.27
N THR A 33 -11.73 3.44 4.31
CA THR A 33 -12.96 2.67 4.47
C THR A 33 -12.69 1.22 4.10
N THR A 34 -13.40 0.28 4.74
CA THR A 34 -13.27 -1.14 4.42
C THR A 34 -13.56 -1.42 2.95
N GLN A 35 -14.52 -0.71 2.36
CA GLN A 35 -14.84 -0.83 0.94
C GLN A 35 -13.65 -0.44 0.05
N TRP A 36 -13.08 0.75 0.25
CA TRP A 36 -11.99 1.23 -0.60
C TRP A 36 -10.70 0.40 -0.40
N VAL A 37 -10.38 0.03 0.83
CA VAL A 37 -9.20 -0.80 1.11
C VAL A 37 -9.32 -2.17 0.44
N ASN A 38 -10.48 -2.82 0.52
CA ASN A 38 -10.69 -4.11 -0.16
C ASN A 38 -10.68 -3.98 -1.68
N GLU A 39 -11.22 -2.88 -2.21
CA GLU A 39 -11.19 -2.59 -3.64
C GLU A 39 -9.76 -2.41 -4.17
N PHE A 40 -8.95 -1.61 -3.47
CA PHE A 40 -7.54 -1.43 -3.79
C PHE A 40 -6.81 -2.77 -3.71
N TYR A 41 -7.00 -3.52 -2.64
CA TYR A 41 -6.34 -4.81 -2.42
C TYR A 41 -6.74 -5.84 -3.48
N HIS A 42 -8.02 -5.86 -3.89
CA HIS A 42 -8.49 -6.68 -5.01
C HIS A 42 -7.80 -6.28 -6.33
N SER A 43 -7.61 -4.98 -6.55
CA SER A 43 -6.86 -4.48 -7.70
C SER A 43 -5.37 -4.86 -7.63
N ALA A 44 -4.76 -4.85 -6.46
CA ALA A 44 -3.37 -5.25 -6.23
C ALA A 44 -3.14 -6.75 -6.44
N LYS A 45 -4.19 -7.58 -6.34
CA LYS A 45 -4.17 -9.00 -6.76
C LYS A 45 -4.15 -9.20 -8.28
N GLY A 46 -4.18 -8.14 -9.08
CA GLY A 46 -4.30 -8.22 -10.54
C GLY A 46 -5.72 -8.56 -11.05
N GLU A 47 -6.70 -8.65 -10.16
CA GLU A 47 -8.10 -8.84 -10.54
C GLU A 47 -8.67 -7.54 -11.19
N SER A 48 -9.77 -7.70 -11.94
CA SER A 48 -10.36 -6.62 -12.75
C SER A 48 -11.40 -5.81 -11.98
N ALA A 49 -11.70 -4.60 -12.47
CA ALA A 49 -12.73 -3.74 -11.86
C ALA A 49 -14.12 -4.36 -12.04
N GLU A 50 -14.32 -5.02 -13.18
CA GLU A 50 -15.51 -5.77 -13.54
C GLU A 50 -15.78 -6.88 -12.52
N ASP A 51 -14.75 -7.65 -12.15
CA ASP A 51 -14.87 -8.71 -11.14
C ASP A 51 -15.22 -8.21 -9.74
N TRP A 52 -14.70 -7.03 -9.39
CA TRP A 52 -15.06 -6.37 -8.15
C TRP A 52 -16.52 -5.92 -8.16
N LEU A 53 -16.95 -5.26 -9.24
CA LEU A 53 -18.28 -4.66 -9.35
C LEU A 53 -19.39 -5.69 -9.62
N ASP A 54 -19.05 -6.87 -10.15
CA ASP A 54 -19.99 -7.99 -10.34
C ASP A 54 -20.47 -8.54 -8.99
N LYS A 55 -19.67 -8.40 -7.93
CA LYS A 55 -20.09 -8.76 -6.57
C LYS A 55 -21.15 -7.77 -6.07
N PRO A 56 -22.32 -8.27 -5.60
CA PRO A 56 -23.36 -7.42 -5.02
C PRO A 56 -22.81 -6.47 -3.95
N LYS A 57 -23.23 -5.20 -4.00
CA LYS A 57 -22.77 -4.16 -3.06
C LYS A 57 -22.87 -4.59 -1.60
N ARG A 58 -23.99 -5.22 -1.22
CA ARG A 58 -24.24 -5.76 0.13
C ARG A 58 -23.19 -6.77 0.61
N ILE A 59 -22.57 -7.50 -0.30
CA ILE A 59 -21.50 -8.46 0.03
C ILE A 59 -20.19 -7.70 0.22
N ARG A 60 -19.89 -6.75 -0.67
CA ARG A 60 -18.68 -5.90 -0.59
C ARG A 60 -18.64 -5.06 0.68
N GLU A 61 -19.78 -4.52 1.11
CA GLU A 61 -19.92 -3.71 2.33
C GLU A 61 -19.72 -4.52 3.62
N ARG A 62 -19.83 -5.86 3.57
CA ARG A 62 -19.64 -6.76 4.72
C ARG A 62 -18.25 -7.39 4.79
N LEU A 63 -17.38 -7.10 3.83
CA LEU A 63 -16.01 -7.63 3.86
C LEU A 63 -15.25 -7.07 5.06
N LEU A 64 -14.39 -7.91 5.64
CA LEU A 64 -13.40 -7.45 6.61
C LEU A 64 -12.21 -6.82 5.88
N TYR A 65 -11.37 -6.08 6.60
CA TYR A 65 -10.11 -5.62 6.03
C TYR A 65 -9.22 -6.81 5.61
N PRO A 66 -8.44 -6.68 4.53
CA PRO A 66 -7.55 -7.74 4.06
C PRO A 66 -6.45 -8.02 5.08
N THR A 67 -6.24 -9.31 5.40
CA THR A 67 -5.24 -9.75 6.39
C THR A 67 -3.80 -9.62 5.91
N GLY A 68 -3.56 -9.66 4.59
CA GLY A 68 -2.24 -9.51 3.99
C GLY A 68 -1.81 -8.06 3.75
N LEU A 69 -2.56 -7.05 4.20
CA LEU A 69 -2.21 -5.64 4.01
C LEU A 69 -1.49 -5.07 5.24
N LYS A 70 -0.33 -4.46 5.01
CA LYS A 70 0.44 -3.70 5.98
C LYS A 70 0.59 -2.26 5.49
N VAL A 71 0.06 -1.29 6.25
CA VAL A 71 0.23 0.14 5.96
C VAL A 71 1.39 0.68 6.79
N LEU A 72 2.44 1.13 6.15
CA LEU A 72 3.67 1.61 6.78
C LEU A 72 3.65 3.13 6.85
N TYR A 73 3.69 3.65 8.06
CA TYR A 73 3.78 5.07 8.38
C TYR A 73 4.61 5.21 9.67
N PRO A 74 5.41 6.26 9.85
CA PRO A 74 6.28 6.34 11.02
C PRO A 74 5.50 6.64 12.29
N THR A 75 5.91 6.00 13.39
CA THR A 75 5.45 6.38 14.72
C THR A 75 6.02 7.74 15.14
N LEU A 76 5.43 8.35 16.17
CA LEU A 76 5.98 9.54 16.82
C LEU A 76 7.43 9.29 17.30
N GLU A 77 7.69 8.11 17.86
CA GLU A 77 9.02 7.73 18.35
C GLU A 77 10.04 7.62 17.20
N THR A 78 9.65 7.02 16.07
CA THR A 78 10.48 6.96 14.86
C THR A 78 10.82 8.36 14.35
N VAL A 79 9.88 9.30 14.39
CA VAL A 79 10.15 10.70 14.01
C VAL A 79 11.09 11.39 15.00
N ARG A 80 10.88 11.25 16.31
CA ARG A 80 11.74 11.86 17.34
C ARG A 80 13.16 11.32 17.32
N SER A 81 13.32 10.02 17.07
CA SER A 81 14.61 9.35 16.96
C SER A 81 15.28 9.56 15.59
N SER A 82 14.61 10.18 14.62
CA SER A 82 15.19 10.49 13.30
C SER A 82 16.33 11.52 13.37
N GLN A 83 17.08 11.69 12.28
CA GLN A 83 18.25 12.59 12.19
C GLN A 83 17.92 14.03 12.58
N TYR A 84 16.73 14.51 12.22
CA TYR A 84 16.27 15.89 12.48
C TYR A 84 15.13 15.96 13.50
N GLY A 85 14.81 14.84 14.15
CA GLY A 85 13.68 14.74 15.08
C GLY A 85 12.36 15.18 14.42
N GLU A 86 11.50 15.80 15.22
CA GLU A 86 10.20 16.32 14.78
C GLU A 86 10.30 17.33 13.62
N ARG A 87 11.39 18.12 13.52
CA ARG A 87 11.59 19.09 12.42
C ARG A 87 11.68 18.40 11.05
N GLY A 88 12.13 17.14 10.99
CA GLY A 88 12.18 16.37 9.75
C GLY A 88 10.79 15.86 9.30
N GLY A 89 9.78 15.87 10.18
CA GLY A 89 8.45 15.30 9.94
C GLY A 89 7.48 16.23 9.20
N GLN A 90 7.94 17.36 8.65
CA GLN A 90 7.06 18.38 8.06
C GLN A 90 6.23 17.89 6.87
N GLU A 91 6.77 16.97 6.05
CA GLU A 91 6.13 16.43 4.84
C GLU A 91 5.39 15.10 5.12
N LEU A 92 5.18 14.77 6.40
CA LEU A 92 4.48 13.58 6.83
C LEU A 92 3.12 13.97 7.41
N PHE A 93 2.05 13.44 6.82
CA PHE A 93 0.69 13.90 7.07
C PHE A 93 -0.19 12.81 7.67
N CYS A 94 -0.66 13.04 8.90
CA CYS A 94 -1.71 12.28 9.55
C CYS A 94 -2.67 13.28 10.19
N ASN A 95 -3.98 13.10 9.97
CA ASN A 95 -4.99 13.93 10.62
C ASN A 95 -5.50 13.23 11.88
N ARG A 96 -5.43 13.91 13.03
CA ARG A 96 -5.87 13.41 14.35
C ARG A 96 -7.29 12.86 14.34
N SER A 97 -8.25 13.68 13.92
CA SER A 97 -9.68 13.33 13.94
C SER A 97 -9.96 12.08 13.10
N LYS A 98 -9.32 11.97 11.94
CA LYS A 98 -9.40 10.77 11.10
C LYS A 98 -8.75 9.56 11.77
N TRP A 99 -7.54 9.71 12.29
CA TRP A 99 -6.80 8.62 12.95
C TRP A 99 -7.57 8.06 14.13
N GLU A 100 -8.31 8.88 14.88
CA GLU A 100 -9.11 8.47 16.04
C GLU A 100 -10.51 7.97 15.69
N SER A 101 -10.98 8.19 14.46
CA SER A 101 -12.34 7.84 14.11
C SER A 101 -12.62 6.34 14.42
N PRO A 102 -13.82 5.99 14.91
CA PRO A 102 -14.08 4.66 15.47
C PRO A 102 -13.73 3.50 14.53
N ASN A 103 -13.98 3.68 13.24
CA ASN A 103 -13.82 2.64 12.21
C ASN A 103 -12.47 2.72 11.46
N PHE A 104 -11.57 3.60 11.87
CA PHE A 104 -10.27 3.71 11.22
C PHE A 104 -9.42 2.45 11.50
N PRO A 105 -8.84 1.81 10.48
CA PRO A 105 -8.19 0.51 10.63
C PRO A 105 -6.76 0.64 11.18
N ARG A 106 -6.64 1.13 12.42
CA ARG A 106 -5.35 1.25 13.14
C ARG A 106 -4.61 -0.09 13.22
N HIS A 107 -5.35 -1.20 13.29
CA HIS A 107 -4.81 -2.55 13.29
C HIS A 107 -4.10 -2.95 11.98
N LEU A 108 -4.14 -2.15 10.91
CA LEU A 108 -3.35 -2.39 9.69
C LEU A 108 -1.97 -1.73 9.72
N PHE A 109 -1.68 -0.89 10.72
CA PHE A 109 -0.47 -0.06 10.72
C PHE A 109 0.78 -0.79 11.23
N TYR A 110 1.90 -0.43 10.61
CA TYR A 110 3.26 -0.86 10.90
C TYR A 110 4.18 0.35 10.84
N ASP A 111 5.27 0.30 11.60
CA ASP A 111 6.25 1.37 11.69
C ASP A 111 7.10 1.45 10.42
N SER A 112 7.29 2.67 9.94
CA SER A 112 8.06 2.94 8.72
C SER A 112 9.47 3.39 9.07
N GLN A 113 10.36 2.42 9.28
CA GLN A 113 11.78 2.66 9.53
C GLN A 113 12.58 2.60 8.23
N SER A 114 13.47 3.55 8.02
CA SER A 114 14.25 3.66 6.77
C SER A 114 15.47 2.75 6.79
N LYS A 115 15.78 2.11 5.66
CA LYS A 115 17.07 1.40 5.51
C LYS A 115 18.26 2.36 5.36
N ALA A 116 18.00 3.65 5.10
CA ALA A 116 19.02 4.69 5.02
C ALA A 116 19.33 5.30 6.40
N GLY A 117 19.35 4.47 7.45
CA GLY A 117 19.60 4.90 8.83
C GLY A 117 18.46 5.76 9.40
N ARG A 118 18.82 6.88 10.05
CA ARG A 118 17.86 7.73 10.79
C ARG A 118 17.06 8.70 9.90
N THR A 119 17.03 8.51 8.59
CA THR A 119 16.32 9.40 7.65
C THR A 119 14.84 9.02 7.56
N LEU A 120 13.94 10.01 7.55
CA LEU A 120 12.51 9.77 7.34
C LEU A 120 12.18 9.53 5.86
N LEU A 121 11.20 8.67 5.60
CA LEU A 121 10.80 8.31 4.24
C LEU A 121 9.68 9.22 3.72
N HIS A 122 10.01 10.02 2.70
CA HIS A 122 8.99 10.67 1.86
C HIS A 122 8.68 9.88 0.58
N THR A 123 9.32 8.71 0.40
CA THR A 123 9.02 7.75 -0.67
C THR A 123 7.60 7.21 -0.55
N LYS A 124 7.07 6.67 -1.64
CA LYS A 124 5.85 5.88 -1.65
C LYS A 124 6.12 4.61 -2.42
N MET A 125 6.10 3.49 -1.71
CA MET A 125 6.54 2.21 -2.22
C MET A 125 5.56 1.12 -1.81
N ILE A 126 5.29 0.21 -2.74
CA ILE A 126 4.60 -1.04 -2.46
C ILE A 126 5.60 -2.16 -2.67
N VAL A 127 5.70 -3.06 -1.71
CA VAL A 127 6.34 -4.38 -1.88
C VAL A 127 5.25 -5.41 -1.71
N SER A 128 5.03 -6.20 -2.76
CA SER A 128 4.03 -7.26 -2.77
C SER A 128 4.68 -8.61 -2.99
N ILE A 129 4.44 -9.54 -2.08
CA ILE A 129 4.87 -10.93 -2.18
C ILE A 129 3.64 -11.79 -2.45
N VAL A 130 3.72 -12.61 -3.49
CA VAL A 130 2.68 -13.58 -3.83
C VAL A 130 3.20 -14.95 -3.39
N SER A 131 2.53 -15.56 -2.41
CA SER A 131 2.88 -16.91 -1.98
C SER A 131 2.57 -17.88 -3.12
N SER A 132 3.58 -18.25 -3.90
CA SER A 132 3.37 -19.07 -5.09
C SER A 132 3.97 -20.46 -4.92
N GLY A 133 3.11 -21.48 -5.02
CA GLY A 133 3.48 -22.74 -5.66
C GLY A 133 3.25 -22.60 -7.17
N ARG A 134 3.95 -21.68 -7.85
CA ARG A 134 3.81 -21.49 -9.31
C ARG A 134 4.80 -22.36 -10.06
N SER A 135 4.24 -23.35 -10.75
CA SER A 135 4.82 -23.98 -11.92
C SER A 135 3.87 -23.74 -13.10
N THR A 136 4.12 -22.73 -13.92
CA THR A 136 3.52 -22.63 -15.26
C THR A 136 4.51 -21.98 -16.22
N GLU A 137 5.11 -22.81 -17.09
CA GLU A 137 5.96 -22.36 -18.18
C GLU A 137 5.16 -21.52 -19.19
N PHE A 138 5.56 -20.26 -19.35
CA PHE A 138 5.21 -19.48 -20.53
C PHE A 138 6.48 -18.82 -21.07
N LYS A 139 7.02 -19.37 -22.16
CA LYS A 139 7.89 -18.60 -23.06
C LYS A 139 7.00 -17.70 -23.92
N ASN A 140 7.48 -16.51 -24.30
CA ASN A 140 7.25 -15.89 -25.61
C ASN A 140 8.04 -14.59 -25.76
N GLU A 141 8.22 -14.21 -27.03
CA GLU A 141 9.34 -13.49 -27.66
C GLU A 141 9.21 -11.95 -27.71
N ASP A 142 8.25 -11.37 -27.03
CA ASP A 142 8.06 -9.92 -27.02
C ASP A 142 8.71 -9.33 -25.76
N GLY A 143 9.64 -8.39 -25.90
CA GLY A 143 10.44 -7.74 -24.84
C GLY A 143 9.69 -6.96 -23.74
N LYS A 144 8.56 -7.49 -23.26
CA LYS A 144 7.78 -7.03 -22.11
C LYS A 144 8.22 -7.77 -20.86
N PHE A 145 8.29 -7.07 -19.73
CA PHE A 145 8.51 -7.68 -18.42
C PHE A 145 7.37 -8.64 -18.07
N LYS A 146 7.57 -9.94 -18.29
CA LYS A 146 6.69 -11.01 -17.81
C LYS A 146 7.31 -11.68 -16.60
N ALA A 147 6.48 -11.99 -15.61
CA ALA A 147 6.91 -12.77 -14.46
C ALA A 147 7.37 -14.15 -14.90
N THR A 148 8.50 -14.60 -14.35
CA THR A 148 9.00 -15.96 -14.55
C THR A 148 8.61 -16.85 -13.38
N ASN A 149 8.77 -18.17 -13.51
CA ASN A 149 8.44 -19.13 -12.43
C ASN A 149 9.23 -18.92 -11.13
N THR A 150 10.30 -18.10 -11.16
CA THR A 150 11.08 -17.75 -9.96
C THR A 150 10.61 -16.47 -9.28
N ASP A 151 9.73 -15.68 -9.90
CA ASP A 151 9.35 -14.37 -9.37
C ASP A 151 8.45 -14.55 -8.14
N VAL A 152 8.83 -13.88 -7.05
CA VAL A 152 8.15 -13.98 -5.75
C VAL A 152 7.05 -12.92 -5.57
N GLY A 153 6.96 -11.95 -6.46
CA GLY A 153 6.00 -10.86 -6.36
C GLY A 153 6.37 -9.65 -7.20
N TRP A 154 5.89 -8.47 -6.83
CA TRP A 154 6.11 -7.23 -7.56
C TRP A 154 6.30 -6.05 -6.61
N ALA A 155 6.99 -5.03 -7.08
CA ALA A 155 7.13 -3.76 -6.38
C ALA A 155 6.59 -2.62 -7.23
N TYR A 156 6.14 -1.56 -6.55
CA TYR A 156 5.82 -0.28 -7.15
C TYR A 156 6.59 0.82 -6.43
N LEU A 157 7.09 1.80 -7.17
CA LEU A 157 7.71 3.02 -6.64
C LEU A 157 7.17 4.23 -7.40
N GLY A 158 6.70 5.25 -6.69
CA GLY A 158 6.26 6.49 -7.32
C GLY A 158 5.74 7.52 -6.33
N SER A 159 4.82 8.38 -6.78
CA SER A 159 4.33 9.53 -6.00
C SER A 159 3.05 9.24 -5.19
N HIS A 160 2.27 8.23 -5.58
CA HIS A 160 0.98 7.90 -4.97
C HIS A 160 1.11 7.59 -3.47
N ASN A 161 0.58 8.44 -2.60
CA ASN A 161 0.26 8.02 -1.24
C ASN A 161 -0.84 6.96 -1.26
N PHE A 162 -0.99 6.19 -0.18
CA PHE A 162 -2.05 5.18 -0.08
C PHE A 162 -3.40 5.85 0.15
N THR A 163 -3.93 6.59 -0.81
CA THR A 163 -5.19 7.34 -0.67
C THR A 163 -6.12 7.15 -1.86
N PRO A 164 -7.44 7.31 -1.66
CA PRO A 164 -8.40 7.32 -2.76
C PRO A 164 -8.16 8.45 -3.77
N SER A 165 -7.58 9.58 -3.35
CA SER A 165 -7.31 10.70 -4.26
C SER A 165 -6.21 10.35 -5.27
N ALA A 166 -5.19 9.60 -4.82
CA ALA A 166 -4.07 9.16 -5.65
C ALA A 166 -4.46 7.95 -6.53
N TRP A 167 -5.08 6.92 -5.94
CA TRP A 167 -5.38 5.66 -6.66
C TRP A 167 -6.76 5.59 -7.29
N GLY A 168 -7.65 6.48 -6.89
CA GLY A 168 -9.03 6.53 -7.33
C GLY A 168 -10.01 5.68 -6.53
N MET A 169 -11.28 5.80 -6.92
CA MET A 169 -12.41 5.02 -6.40
C MET A 169 -13.22 4.45 -7.56
N LEU A 170 -13.60 3.18 -7.47
CA LEU A 170 -14.49 2.53 -8.43
C LEU A 170 -15.96 2.76 -8.10
N SER A 171 -16.73 2.99 -9.16
CA SER A 171 -18.18 3.12 -9.14
C SER A 171 -18.78 2.55 -10.44
N GLY A 172 -20.09 2.70 -10.62
CA GLY A 172 -20.79 2.14 -11.78
C GLY A 172 -21.12 0.66 -11.62
N SER A 173 -21.06 -0.10 -12.72
CA SER A 173 -21.40 -1.52 -12.78
C SER A 173 -20.29 -2.35 -13.41
N ALA A 174 -20.36 -3.68 -13.30
CA ALA A 174 -19.40 -4.56 -13.98
C ALA A 174 -19.35 -4.34 -15.50
N PHE A 175 -20.48 -3.95 -16.12
CA PHE A 175 -20.55 -3.67 -17.55
C PHE A 175 -20.00 -2.29 -17.92
N ARG A 176 -20.10 -1.30 -17.02
CA ARG A 176 -19.60 0.06 -17.20
C ARG A 176 -18.88 0.52 -15.93
N PRO A 177 -17.66 0.01 -15.68
CA PRO A 177 -16.86 0.42 -14.54
C PRO A 177 -16.42 1.88 -14.72
N ILE A 178 -16.51 2.67 -13.65
CA ILE A 178 -16.06 4.07 -13.63
C ILE A 178 -15.00 4.22 -12.53
N MET A 179 -13.86 4.81 -12.87
CA MET A 179 -12.79 5.13 -11.93
C MET A 179 -12.61 6.64 -11.84
N THR A 180 -12.80 7.20 -10.64
CA THR A 180 -12.59 8.64 -10.38
C THR A 180 -11.26 8.82 -9.67
N ILE A 181 -10.35 9.61 -10.24
CA ILE A 181 -9.03 9.95 -9.67
C ILE A 181 -8.92 11.47 -9.59
N ASN A 182 -8.41 11.99 -8.47
CA ASN A 182 -8.35 13.43 -8.21
C ASN A 182 -6.95 14.02 -8.34
N ASN A 183 -5.90 13.18 -8.31
CA ASN A 183 -4.51 13.62 -8.36
C ASN A 183 -3.83 13.20 -9.66
N TYR A 184 -2.80 13.95 -10.05
CA TYR A 184 -1.82 13.50 -11.03
C TYR A 184 -0.68 12.82 -10.30
N GLU A 185 -0.39 11.58 -10.67
CA GLU A 185 0.60 10.76 -9.99
C GLU A 185 1.32 9.90 -11.03
N LEU A 186 2.59 9.56 -10.75
CA LEU A 186 3.40 8.73 -11.63
C LEU A 186 4.21 7.73 -10.80
N GLY A 187 4.43 6.55 -11.37
CA GLY A 187 5.29 5.56 -10.77
C GLY A 187 5.58 4.42 -11.73
N ILE A 188 6.47 3.54 -11.29
CA ILE A 188 6.88 2.34 -12.02
C ILE A 188 6.44 1.11 -11.23
N VAL A 189 6.17 0.02 -11.96
CA VAL A 189 5.90 -1.29 -11.39
C VAL A 189 6.81 -2.31 -12.05
N PHE A 190 7.38 -3.21 -11.25
CA PHE A 190 8.36 -4.19 -11.74
C PHE A 190 8.28 -5.50 -10.94
N PRO A 191 8.65 -6.64 -11.57
CA PRO A 191 8.68 -7.93 -10.89
C PRO A 191 9.82 -8.01 -9.85
N LEU A 192 9.63 -8.83 -8.82
CA LEU A 192 10.64 -9.21 -7.82
C LEU A 192 10.98 -10.69 -8.02
N LYS A 193 12.26 -10.99 -8.21
CA LYS A 193 12.81 -12.32 -8.52
C LYS A 193 13.11 -13.17 -7.29
N SER A 194 13.25 -12.56 -6.12
CA SER A 194 13.51 -13.28 -4.87
C SER A 194 13.11 -12.46 -3.65
N MET A 195 13.00 -13.13 -2.49
CA MET A 195 12.80 -12.43 -1.22
C MET A 195 13.98 -11.52 -0.89
N ALA A 196 15.21 -11.93 -1.22
CA ALA A 196 16.41 -11.11 -1.05
C ALA A 196 16.36 -9.83 -1.89
N GLU A 197 15.89 -9.91 -3.14
CA GLU A 197 15.67 -8.72 -3.96
C GLU A 197 14.57 -7.83 -3.36
N ALA A 198 13.46 -8.41 -2.92
CA ALA A 198 12.39 -7.67 -2.26
C ALA A 198 12.89 -6.93 -1.00
N ASP A 199 13.79 -7.53 -0.23
CA ASP A 199 14.43 -6.87 0.90
C ASP A 199 15.40 -5.80 0.44
N GLN A 200 16.18 -6.04 -0.62
CA GLN A 200 17.16 -5.11 -1.17
C GLN A 200 16.51 -3.83 -1.71
N VAL A 201 15.45 -3.94 -2.52
CA VAL A 201 14.83 -2.78 -3.19
C VAL A 201 13.97 -1.93 -2.27
N ALA A 202 13.47 -2.50 -1.17
CA ALA A 202 12.63 -1.77 -0.24
C ALA A 202 13.38 -0.58 0.38
N CYS A 203 12.77 0.60 0.40
CA CYS A 203 13.34 1.77 1.08
C CYS A 203 13.21 1.70 2.62
N PHE A 204 12.39 0.77 3.12
CA PHE A 204 12.08 0.58 4.53
C PHE A 204 12.59 -0.77 5.05
N GLU A 205 12.79 -0.86 6.37
CA GLU A 205 13.21 -2.10 7.02
C GLU A 205 12.15 -3.20 6.89
N ARG A 206 12.60 -4.41 6.53
CA ARG A 206 11.76 -5.59 6.34
C ARG A 206 12.25 -6.75 7.21
N PRO A 207 11.36 -7.50 7.88
CA PRO A 207 9.91 -7.27 7.96
C PRO A 207 9.59 -6.02 8.80
N PRO A 208 8.55 -5.23 8.43
CA PRO A 208 8.22 -4.03 9.18
C PRO A 208 7.65 -4.38 10.56
N ARG A 209 8.00 -3.58 11.56
CA ARG A 209 7.54 -3.76 12.95
C ARG A 209 6.06 -3.36 13.08
N LYS A 210 5.24 -4.21 13.69
CA LYS A 210 3.83 -3.87 13.97
C LYS A 210 3.74 -2.72 14.97
N TYR A 211 2.77 -1.81 14.78
CA TYR A 211 2.42 -0.85 15.82
C TYR A 211 2.01 -1.59 17.09
N GLY A 212 2.65 -1.25 18.21
CA GLY A 212 2.32 -1.70 19.54
C GLY A 212 1.15 -0.93 20.15
N PRO A 213 0.68 -1.34 21.34
CA PRO A 213 -0.43 -0.69 22.03
C PRO A 213 -0.15 0.77 22.43
N ASN A 214 1.13 1.11 22.62
CA ASN A 214 1.58 2.44 23.03
C ASN A 214 2.08 3.29 21.85
N ASP A 215 2.11 2.73 20.63
CA ASP A 215 2.57 3.47 19.47
C ASP A 215 1.50 4.44 19.00
N THR A 216 1.90 5.69 18.79
CA THR A 216 1.09 6.71 18.12
C THR A 216 1.72 7.05 16.77
N PRO A 217 0.91 7.37 15.75
CA PRO A 217 1.46 7.85 14.48
C PRO A 217 2.09 9.22 14.70
N TRP A 218 3.05 9.58 13.85
CA TRP A 218 3.44 10.97 13.72
C TRP A 218 2.28 11.85 13.23
N ILE A 219 1.92 12.87 14.00
CA ILE A 219 0.91 13.88 13.66
C ILE A 219 1.59 15.25 13.70
N ARG A 220 1.94 15.76 12.53
CA ARG A 220 2.69 17.01 12.37
C ARG A 220 2.08 18.19 13.13
N ASP A 221 0.77 18.34 13.05
CA ASP A 221 0.06 19.49 13.63
C ASP A 221 0.10 19.51 15.18
N GLU A 222 0.51 18.40 15.82
CA GLU A 222 0.71 18.33 17.28
C GLU A 222 2.12 18.81 17.70
N SER A 223 3.07 18.85 16.77
CA SER A 223 4.45 19.25 17.05
C SER A 223 4.57 20.73 17.35
N ILE A 224 5.37 21.06 18.36
CA ILE A 224 5.68 22.45 18.72
C ILE A 224 6.37 23.23 17.59
N TYR A 225 7.00 22.54 16.64
CA TYR A 225 7.72 23.18 15.53
C TYR A 225 6.81 23.61 14.38
N PHE A 226 5.57 23.11 14.33
CA PHE A 226 4.64 23.35 13.21
C PHE A 226 3.32 23.98 13.64
N LYS A 227 3.16 24.29 14.94
CA LYS A 227 2.02 25.09 15.40
C LYS A 227 2.13 26.49 14.79
N PRO A 228 1.01 27.09 14.34
CA PRO A 228 1.00 28.51 14.03
C PRO A 228 1.52 29.26 15.25
N SER A 229 2.48 30.16 15.06
CA SER A 229 2.81 31.14 16.09
C SER A 229 1.51 31.84 16.48
N SER A 230 1.13 31.77 17.76
CA SER A 230 -0.05 32.46 18.27
C SER A 230 0.01 33.93 17.83
N PRO A 231 -1.09 34.49 17.30
CA PRO A 231 -1.14 35.90 16.92
C PRO A 231 -0.86 36.83 18.10
#